data_AF-A0A391P116-F1
#
_entry.id   AF-A0A391P116-F1
#
_cell.length_a   1.000
_cell.length_b   1.000
_cell.length_c   1.000
_cell.angle_alpha   90.00
_cell.angle_beta   90.00
_cell.angle_gamma   90.00
#
_symmetry.space_group_name_H-M   'P 1'
#
loop_
_entity.id
_entity.type
_entity.pdbx_description
1 polymer ?
#
loop_
_entity_poly.entity_id
_entity_poly.type
_entity_poly.pdbx_seq_one_letter_code
_entity_poly.pdbx_strand_id
1 'polypeptide(L)'
;MLARLETMVLMGMEIPLEAIQRQIASALEIIVHLGRLPDKSRKVLEISEVLDYADGQILLKTLYRFREEGRDHEKILGRLVKENSLTQCEKLLVAGY
;
A
#
# COMPACT_ATOMS: atom_id res chain seq x y z
N MET A 1 5.97 1.89 -4.77
CA MET A 1 5.56 0.66 -4.05
C MET A 1 5.24 -0.51 -4.99
N LEU A 2 4.50 -0.27 -6.09
CA LEU A 2 3.96 -1.34 -6.94
C LEU A 2 4.88 -1.81 -8.08
N ALA A 3 5.92 -1.05 -8.42
CA ALA A 3 6.84 -1.37 -9.52
C ALA A 3 7.45 -2.79 -9.46
N ARG A 4 7.67 -3.34 -8.26
CA ARG A 4 8.15 -4.72 -8.11
C ARG A 4 7.12 -5.77 -8.50
N LEU A 5 5.83 -5.53 -8.21
CA LEU A 5 4.75 -6.42 -8.64
C LEU A 5 4.61 -6.37 -10.17
N GLU A 6 4.64 -5.16 -10.74
CA GLU A 6 4.61 -4.98 -12.20
C GLU A 6 5.77 -5.72 -12.88
N THR A 7 6.99 -5.56 -12.37
CA THR A 7 8.19 -6.24 -12.89
C THR A 7 8.07 -7.76 -12.75
N MET A 8 7.53 -8.28 -11.64
CA MET A 8 7.33 -9.72 -11.43
C MET A 8 6.37 -10.33 -12.46
N VAL A 9 5.29 -9.61 -12.82
CA VAL A 9 4.33 -10.08 -13.83
C VAL A 9 4.93 -10.03 -15.23
N LEU A 10 5.64 -8.94 -15.56
CA LEU A 10 6.30 -8.79 -16.87
C LEU A 10 7.37 -9.84 -17.15
N MET A 11 8.04 -10.37 -16.12
CA MET A 11 9.01 -11.46 -16.29
C MET A 11 8.36 -12.82 -16.61
N GLY A 12 7.06 -12.99 -16.33
CA GLY A 12 6.34 -14.25 -16.57
C GLY A 12 5.56 -14.28 -17.88
N MET A 13 5.24 -13.12 -18.46
CA MET A 13 4.41 -12.99 -19.66
C MET A 13 4.42 -11.56 -20.21
N GLU A 14 4.31 -11.41 -21.52
CA GLU A 14 4.20 -10.10 -22.18
C GLU A 14 2.75 -9.60 -22.15
N ILE A 15 2.33 -9.10 -20.98
CA ILE A 15 1.06 -8.37 -20.81
C ILE A 15 1.35 -6.86 -20.85
N PRO A 16 0.50 -6.03 -21.49
CA PRO A 16 0.60 -4.58 -21.43
C PRO A 16 0.60 -4.08 -19.98
N LEU A 17 1.52 -3.17 -19.63
CA LEU A 17 1.66 -2.64 -18.27
C LEU A 17 0.36 -2.09 -17.69
N GLU A 18 -0.44 -1.41 -18.52
CA GLU A 18 -1.77 -0.91 -18.15
C GLU A 18 -2.73 -2.02 -17.70
N ALA A 19 -2.73 -3.16 -18.39
CA ALA A 19 -3.58 -4.29 -18.02
C ALA A 19 -3.14 -4.90 -16.68
N ILE A 20 -1.83 -4.96 -16.43
CA ILE A 20 -1.28 -5.41 -15.13
C ILE A 20 -1.73 -4.46 -14.02
N GLN A 21 -1.60 -3.15 -14.23
CA GLN A 21 -2.00 -2.15 -13.24
C GLN A 21 -3.49 -2.18 -12.93
N ARG A 22 -4.34 -2.35 -13.95
CA ARG A 22 -5.79 -2.53 -13.77
C ARG A 22 -6.12 -3.79 -12.97
N GLN A 23 -5.43 -4.91 -13.25
CA GLN A 23 -5.61 -6.14 -12.48
C GLN A 23 -5.21 -5.95 -11.02
N ILE A 24 -4.07 -5.30 -10.75
CA ILE A 24 -3.62 -5.00 -9.39
C ILE A 24 -4.65 -4.12 -8.67
N ALA A 25 -5.15 -3.06 -9.31
CA ALA A 25 -6.16 -2.18 -8.72
C ALA A 25 -7.52 -2.86 -8.46
N SER A 26 -7.87 -3.86 -9.29
CA SER A 26 -9.10 -4.63 -9.11
C SER A 26 -8.98 -5.74 -8.06
N ALA A 27 -7.78 -6.27 -7.83
CA ALA A 27 -7.57 -7.46 -7.01
C ALA A 27 -7.06 -7.18 -5.59
N LEU A 28 -6.66 -5.94 -5.29
CA LEU A 28 -6.16 -5.54 -3.99
C LEU A 28 -7.05 -4.44 -3.41
N GLU A 29 -7.43 -4.58 -2.14
CA GLU A 29 -8.19 -3.55 -1.41
C GLU A 29 -7.28 -2.74 -0.48
N ILE A 30 -6.35 -3.40 0.23
CA ILE A 30 -5.49 -2.78 1.25
C ILE A 30 -4.05 -3.20 1.02
N ILE A 31 -3.14 -2.22 1.11
CA ILE A 31 -1.69 -2.45 1.06
C ILE A 31 -1.07 -1.99 2.39
N VAL A 32 -0.35 -2.90 3.04
CA VAL A 32 0.44 -2.63 4.25
C VAL A 32 1.92 -2.56 3.84
N HIS A 33 2.48 -1.37 3.83
CA HIS A 33 3.87 -1.15 3.47
C HIS A 33 4.76 -1.23 4.71
N LEU A 34 5.64 -2.23 4.74
CA LEU A 34 6.68 -2.35 5.76
C LEU A 34 8.02 -1.81 5.23
N GLY A 35 8.75 -1.12 6.09
CA GLY A 35 10.09 -0.64 5.80
C GLY A 35 11.05 -0.97 6.94
N ARG A 36 12.35 -1.05 6.58
CA ARG A 36 13.43 -1.13 7.56
C ARG A 36 13.89 0.29 7.88
N LEU A 37 13.79 0.66 9.15
CA LEU A 37 14.23 1.96 9.64
C LEU A 37 15.75 1.97 9.90
N PRO A 38 16.37 3.16 10.08
CA PRO A 38 17.80 3.28 10.39
C PRO A 38 18.27 2.48 11.60
N ASP A 39 17.39 2.27 12.59
CA ASP A 39 17.62 1.43 13.77
C ASP A 39 17.57 -0.08 13.49
N LYS A 40 17.51 -0.46 12.20
CA LYS A 40 17.35 -1.83 11.68
C LYS A 40 16.02 -2.49 12.05
N SER A 41 15.13 -1.82 12.78
CA SER A 41 13.79 -2.33 13.05
C SER A 41 12.96 -2.37 11.77
N ARG A 42 12.01 -3.31 11.69
CA ARG A 42 10.99 -3.31 10.65
C ARG A 42 9.71 -2.77 11.27
N LYS A 43 9.11 -1.76 10.64
CA LYS A 43 7.83 -1.19 11.06
C LYS A 43 6.91 -1.03 9.86
N VAL A 44 5.61 -1.04 10.12
CA VAL A 44 4.62 -0.60 9.14
C VAL A 44 4.81 0.90 8.97
N LEU A 45 5.16 1.33 7.76
CA LEU A 45 5.36 2.74 7.42
C LEU A 45 4.07 3.38 6.91
N GLU A 46 3.26 2.63 6.18
CA GLU A 46 2.04 3.12 5.57
C GLU A 46 1.02 1.99 5.44
N ILE A 47 -0.26 2.29 5.68
CA ILE A 47 -1.40 1.46 5.32
C ILE A 47 -2.23 2.27 4.35
N SER A 48 -2.44 1.76 3.14
CA SER A 48 -3.13 2.46 2.07
C SER A 48 -4.27 1.62 1.51
N GLU A 49 -5.40 2.25 1.27
CA GLU A 49 -6.52 1.72 0.51
C GLU A 49 -6.22 1.88 -0.99
N VAL A 50 -6.48 0.83 -1.76
CA VAL A 50 -6.43 0.87 -3.21
C VAL A 50 -7.80 1.31 -3.70
N LEU A 51 -7.86 2.42 -4.46
CA LEU A 51 -9.12 2.99 -4.92
C LEU A 51 -9.47 2.47 -6.32
N ASP A 52 -8.72 2.92 -7.32
CA ASP A 52 -8.99 2.58 -8.71
C ASP A 52 -7.74 2.78 -9.58
N TYR A 53 -7.84 2.43 -10.85
CA TYR A 53 -6.87 2.77 -11.87
C TYR A 53 -7.40 3.94 -12.72
N ALA A 54 -6.76 5.10 -12.63
CA ALA A 54 -7.11 6.29 -13.41
C ALA A 54 -5.86 7.04 -13.86
N ASP A 55 -5.94 7.73 -15.00
CA ASP A 55 -4.87 8.57 -15.55
C ASP A 55 -3.51 7.86 -15.67
N GLY A 56 -3.52 6.57 -15.99
CA GLY A 56 -2.30 5.79 -16.17
C GLY A 56 -1.65 5.28 -14.88
N GLN A 57 -2.30 5.43 -13.72
CA GLN A 57 -1.74 5.02 -12.43
C GLN A 57 -2.79 4.44 -11.47
N ILE A 58 -2.30 3.64 -10.51
CA ILE A 58 -3.12 3.11 -9.43
C ILE A 58 -3.27 4.20 -8.37
N LEU A 59 -4.50 4.60 -8.09
CA LEU A 59 -4.86 5.55 -7.06
C LEU A 59 -4.85 4.87 -5.69
N LEU A 60 -4.07 5.44 -4.77
CA LEU A 60 -3.94 4.97 -3.41
C LEU A 60 -4.36 6.07 -2.44
N LYS A 61 -5.06 5.68 -1.38
CA LYS A 61 -5.43 6.58 -0.28
C LYS A 61 -4.77 6.10 0.99
N THR A 62 -3.86 6.90 1.54
CA THR A 62 -3.23 6.57 2.82
C THR A 62 -4.25 6.62 3.95
N LEU A 63 -4.48 5.48 4.61
CA LEU A 63 -5.33 5.38 5.79
C LEU A 63 -4.55 5.67 7.06
N TYR A 64 -3.34 5.12 7.16
CA TYR A 64 -2.45 5.32 8.29
C TYR A 64 -1.02 5.54 7.81
N ARG A 65 -0.31 6.45 8.47
CA ARG A 65 1.11 6.72 8.23
C ARG A 65 1.88 6.63 9.53
N PHE A 66 3.04 6.00 9.49
CA PHE A 66 3.93 5.95 10.63
C PHE A 66 4.52 7.34 10.88
N ARG A 67 4.38 7.82 12.10
CA ARG A 67 4.99 9.06 12.57
C ARG A 67 6.02 8.73 13.63
N GLU A 68 7.26 9.14 13.39
CA GLU A 68 8.32 9.10 14.40
C GLU A 68 7.98 10.09 15.52
N GLU A 69 8.02 9.60 16.76
CA GLU A 69 7.74 10.41 17.95
C GLU A 69 8.99 10.66 18.79
N GLY A 70 10.10 10.00 18.44
CA GLY A 70 11.38 10.18 19.09
C GLY A 70 12.25 8.95 18.94
N ARG A 71 13.28 8.88 19.79
CA ARG A 71 14.18 7.72 19.88
C ARG A 71 14.37 7.34 21.34
N ASP A 72 14.39 6.05 21.59
CA ASP A 72 14.85 5.47 22.85
C ASP A 72 16.18 4.76 22.56
N HIS A 73 17.27 5.36 23.04
CA HIS A 73 18.63 4.98 22.67
C HIS A 73 18.79 4.95 21.13
N GLU A 74 19.07 3.77 20.56
CA GLU A 74 19.18 3.60 19.11
C GLU A 74 17.84 3.26 18.44
N LYS A 75 16.78 2.94 19.19
CA LYS A 75 15.50 2.51 18.64
C LYS A 75 14.61 3.70 18.31
N ILE A 76 14.04 3.68 17.11
CA ILE A 76 13.07 4.68 16.68
C ILE A 76 11.70 4.34 17.29
N LEU A 77 11.18 5.30 18.04
CA LEU A 77 9.83 5.26 18.60
C LEU A 77 8.88 5.98 17.65
N GLY A 78 7.65 5.49 17.60
CA GLY A 78 6.62 6.09 16.77
C GLY A 78 5.40 5.20 16.70
N ARG A 79 4.35 5.73 16.09
CA ARG A 79 3.07 5.04 15.96
C ARG A 79 2.44 5.30 14.61
N LEU A 80 1.51 4.44 14.23
CA LEU A 80 0.63 4.69 13.10
C LEU A 80 -0.38 5.77 13.50
N VAL A 81 -0.42 6.84 12.72
CA VAL A 81 -1.39 7.92 12.85
C VAL A 81 -2.38 7.78 11.71
N LYS A 82 -3.67 7.80 12.04
CA LYS A 82 -4.75 7.79 11.05
C LYS A 82 -4.73 9.09 10.26
N GLU A 83 -4.68 9.01 8.94
CA GLU A 83 -4.80 10.16 8.02
C GLU A 83 -6.19 10.22 7.40
N ASN A 84 -6.76 9.08 7.00
CA ASN A 84 -8.05 9.02 6.33
C ASN A 84 -8.92 7.84 6.82
N SER A 85 -10.21 7.91 6.51
CA SER A 85 -11.13 6.77 6.61
C SER A 85 -11.28 6.06 5.27
N LEU A 86 -11.66 4.77 5.33
CA LEU A 86 -11.97 3.92 4.18
C LEU A 86 -13.07 4.54 3.31
N THR A 87 -12.99 4.26 2.01
CA THR A 87 -13.86 4.82 0.98
C THR A 87 -14.65 3.74 0.26
N GLN A 88 -13.99 2.65 -0.17
CA GLN A 88 -14.58 1.54 -0.92
C GLN A 88 -15.08 0.43 0.01
N CYS A 89 -16.09 0.75 0.82
CA CYS A 89 -16.74 -0.27 1.65
C CYS A 89 -17.64 -1.21 0.84
N GLU A 90 -18.12 -0.80 -0.34
CA GLU A 90 -19.02 -1.61 -1.18
C GLU A 90 -18.33 -2.87 -1.73
N LYS A 91 -17.07 -2.78 -2.17
CA LYS A 91 -16.31 -3.98 -2.59
C LYS A 91 -16.18 -4.98 -1.44
N LEU A 92 -15.91 -4.50 -0.22
CA LEU A 92 -15.81 -5.34 0.96
C LEU A 92 -17.14 -6.04 1.27
N LEU A 93 -18.24 -5.29 1.20
CA LEU A 93 -19.60 -5.82 1.38
C LEU A 93 -19.96 -6.88 0.32
N VAL A 94 -19.59 -6.64 -0.95
CA VAL A 94 -19.82 -7.59 -2.06
C VAL A 94 -18.94 -8.83 -1.93
N ALA A 95 -17.76 -8.71 -1.32
CA ALA A 95 -16.90 -9.85 -0.97
C ALA A 95 -17.41 -10.66 0.25
N GLY A 96 -18.51 -10.26 0.86
CA GLY A 96 -19.18 -10.99 1.95
C GLY A 96 -18.73 -10.62 3.36
N TYR A 97 -18.12 -9.45 3.54
CA TYR A 97 -17.72 -8.90 4.85
C TYR A 97 -18.70 -7.86 5.40
#